data_AF-A0A7Y2ZX21-F1
#
_entry.id   AF-A0A7Y2ZX21-F1
#
_cell.length_a   1.000
_cell.length_b   1.000
_cell.length_c   1.000
_cell.angle_alpha   90.00
_cell.angle_beta   90.00
_cell.angle_gamma   90.00
#
_symmetry.space_group_name_H-M   'P 1'
#
loop_
_entity.id
_entity.type
_entity.pdbx_description
1 polymer ?
#
loop_
_entity_poly.entity_id
_entity_poly.type
_entity_poly.pdbx_seq_one_letter_code
_entity_poly.pdbx_strand_id
1 'polypeptide(L)'
;MISAKIKHFKLWVFWTGVFNIISYTALTCPFTLEKFMATTNSLSRLFGLGGSPLSLPVNSGNLMMINLFGFFIIVLGILLIIASFDIQNRSWYVFWEGVIRVFAFLYILYFVLLKDAAQILFLFGTIDLVIAFIYFYYIFSIKEIRIT
;
A
#
# COMPACT_ATOMS: atom_id res chain seq x y z
N MET A 1 20.23 -16.86 -18.35
CA MET A 1 19.16 -16.11 -19.06
C MET A 1 18.04 -15.88 -18.06
N ILE A 2 17.71 -14.63 -17.71
CA ILE A 2 16.63 -14.36 -16.74
C ILE A 2 15.30 -14.74 -17.40
N SER A 3 14.49 -15.57 -16.75
CA SER A 3 13.19 -15.98 -17.29
C SER A 3 12.27 -14.76 -17.45
N ALA A 4 11.41 -14.75 -18.47
CA ALA A 4 10.47 -13.65 -18.70
C ALA A 4 9.60 -13.37 -17.45
N LYS A 5 9.22 -14.43 -16.71
CA LYS A 5 8.48 -14.33 -15.45
C LYS A 5 9.23 -13.53 -14.38
N ILE A 6 10.54 -13.75 -14.21
CA ILE A 6 11.35 -12.97 -13.26
C ILE A 6 11.38 -11.50 -13.68
N LYS A 7 11.55 -11.20 -14.97
CA LYS A 7 11.55 -9.81 -15.46
C LYS A 7 10.21 -9.11 -15.16
N HIS A 8 9.08 -9.78 -15.40
CA HIS A 8 7.77 -9.25 -15.04
C HIS A 8 7.61 -9.05 -13.53
N PHE A 9 8.06 -10.00 -12.72
CA PHE A 9 7.97 -9.86 -11.27
C PHE A 9 8.80 -8.67 -10.76
N LYS A 10 10.03 -8.49 -11.25
CA LYS A 10 10.86 -7.31 -10.95
C LYS A 10 10.12 -6.01 -11.28
N LEU A 11 9.48 -5.95 -12.44
CA LEU A 11 8.74 -4.77 -12.87
C LEU A 11 7.54 -4.46 -11.96
N TRP A 12 6.78 -5.48 -11.56
CA TRP A 12 5.68 -5.34 -10.61
C TRP A 12 6.15 -4.80 -9.26
N VAL A 13 7.21 -5.38 -8.70
CA VAL A 13 7.78 -4.96 -7.42
C VAL A 13 8.30 -3.52 -7.51
N PHE A 14 9.00 -3.18 -8.60
CA PHE A 14 9.51 -1.83 -8.85
C PHE A 14 8.38 -0.80 -8.88
N TRP A 15 7.35 -1.03 -9.70
CA TRP A 15 6.24 -0.08 -9.83
C TRP A 15 5.39 0.01 -8.57
N THR A 16 5.27 -1.06 -7.79
CA THR A 16 4.63 -0.97 -6.48
C THR A 16 5.43 -0.06 -5.55
N GLY A 17 6.77 -0.16 -5.57
CA GLY A 17 7.61 0.72 -4.79
C GLY A 17 7.44 2.19 -5.18
N VAL A 18 7.38 2.48 -6.48
CA VAL A 18 7.08 3.82 -7.00
C VAL A 18 5.68 4.28 -6.58
N PHE A 19 4.67 3.41 -6.67
CA PHE A 19 3.31 3.69 -6.23
C PHE A 19 3.24 4.04 -4.75
N ASN A 20 3.91 3.27 -3.88
CA ASN A 20 3.99 3.56 -2.45
C ASN A 20 4.58 4.97 -2.20
N ILE A 21 5.69 5.32 -2.86
CA ILE A 21 6.32 6.62 -2.70
C ILE A 21 5.36 7.74 -3.12
N ILE A 22 4.77 7.66 -4.31
CA ILE A 22 3.91 8.71 -4.85
C ILE A 22 2.63 8.86 -4.00
N SER A 23 1.93 7.76 -3.72
CA SER A 23 0.65 7.80 -3.01
C SER A 23 0.80 8.29 -1.57
N TYR A 24 1.88 7.92 -0.89
CA TYR A 24 2.07 8.23 0.52
C TYR A 24 2.86 9.52 0.79
N THR A 25 3.50 10.11 -0.23
CA THR A 25 4.06 11.48 -0.13
C THR A 25 2.98 12.50 0.25
N ALA A 26 1.74 12.28 -0.20
CA ALA A 26 0.63 13.15 0.17
C ALA A 26 0.29 13.08 1.68
N LEU A 27 0.68 12.02 2.38
CA LEU A 27 0.42 11.82 3.80
C LEU A 27 1.54 12.34 4.70
N THR A 28 2.76 12.57 4.18
CA THR A 28 3.92 12.98 5.00
C THR A 28 3.90 14.43 5.46
N CYS A 29 3.25 15.33 4.71
CA CYS A 29 3.19 16.75 5.02
C CYS A 29 1.76 17.16 5.44
N PRO A 30 1.57 18.00 6.47
CA PRO A 30 0.22 18.41 6.92
C PRO A 30 -0.61 19.07 5.79
N PHE A 31 0.01 19.95 5.00
CA PHE A 31 -0.65 20.65 3.90
C PHE A 31 -1.05 19.73 2.73
N THR A 32 -0.33 18.63 2.51
CA THR A 32 -0.72 17.63 1.50
C THR A 32 -1.77 16.68 2.03
N LEU A 33 -1.78 16.42 3.35
CA LEU A 33 -2.76 15.54 3.99
C LEU A 33 -4.17 16.11 3.89
N GLU A 34 -4.34 17.41 4.12
CA GLU A 34 -5.63 18.10 3.91
C GLU A 34 -6.15 17.93 2.49
N LYS A 35 -5.27 18.16 1.49
CA LYS A 35 -5.62 17.98 0.07
C LYS A 35 -5.95 16.53 -0.25
N PHE A 36 -5.20 15.58 0.31
CA PHE A 36 -5.45 14.15 0.16
C PHE A 36 -6.84 13.78 0.68
N MET A 37 -7.19 14.21 1.90
CA MET A 37 -8.51 13.96 2.49
C MET A 37 -9.64 14.60 1.68
N ALA A 38 -9.47 15.86 1.26
CA ALA A 38 -10.47 16.56 0.45
C ALA A 38 -10.69 15.89 -0.92
N THR A 39 -9.61 15.42 -1.56
CA THR A 39 -9.67 14.69 -2.82
C THR A 39 -10.36 13.34 -2.62
N THR A 40 -9.98 12.60 -1.58
CA THR A 40 -10.56 11.30 -1.24
C THR A 40 -12.05 11.41 -0.92
N ASN A 41 -12.46 12.41 -0.14
CA ASN A 41 -13.88 12.67 0.13
C ASN A 41 -14.66 13.06 -1.14
N SER A 42 -14.02 13.79 -2.06
CA SER A 42 -14.65 14.14 -3.34
C SER A 42 -14.83 12.92 -4.24
N LEU A 43 -13.84 12.02 -4.29
CA LEU A 43 -13.96 10.73 -4.96
C LEU A 43 -15.04 9.87 -4.30
N SER A 44 -15.10 9.81 -2.96
CA SER A 44 -16.12 9.06 -2.23
C SER A 44 -17.53 9.52 -2.61
N ARG A 45 -17.75 10.84 -2.67
CA ARG A 45 -19.01 11.43 -3.13
C ARG A 45 -19.31 11.14 -4.60
N LEU A 46 -18.31 11.22 -5.47
CA LEU A 46 -18.45 10.91 -6.90
C LEU A 46 -18.91 9.47 -7.14
N PHE A 47 -18.39 8.52 -6.36
CA PHE A 47 -18.75 7.10 -6.45
C PHE A 47 -19.98 6.72 -5.60
N GLY A 48 -20.61 7.67 -4.89
CA GLY A 48 -21.75 7.40 -4.01
C GLY A 48 -21.40 6.49 -2.83
N LEU A 49 -20.15 6.48 -2.38
CA LEU A 49 -19.67 5.66 -1.27
C LEU A 49 -20.01 6.30 0.08
N GLY A 50 -20.54 5.51 1.01
CA GLY A 50 -20.97 5.95 2.33
C GLY A 50 -19.86 5.98 3.39
N GLY A 51 -20.28 6.08 4.65
CA GLY A 51 -19.40 6.20 5.81
C GLY A 51 -19.04 7.65 6.16
N SER A 52 -18.40 7.82 7.32
CA SER A 52 -17.99 9.13 7.80
C SER A 52 -16.84 9.70 6.95
N PRO A 53 -16.91 10.98 6.51
CA PRO A 53 -15.88 11.58 5.68
C PRO A 53 -14.54 11.66 6.44
N LEU A 54 -13.44 11.56 5.69
CA LEU A 54 -12.11 11.75 6.26
C LEU A 54 -11.96 13.19 6.75
N SER A 55 -11.56 13.35 8.00
CA SER A 55 -11.28 14.64 8.61
C SER A 55 -9.90 14.66 9.25
N LEU A 56 -9.30 15.84 9.34
CA LEU A 56 -8.05 15.97 10.08
C LEU A 56 -8.24 15.54 11.53
N PRO A 57 -7.24 14.86 12.13
CA PRO A 57 -7.29 14.54 13.54
C PRO A 57 -7.25 15.83 14.37
N VAL A 58 -8.12 15.91 15.38
CA VAL A 58 -8.11 17.03 16.35
C VAL A 58 -6.87 16.96 17.26
N ASN A 59 -6.38 15.75 17.52
CA ASN A 59 -5.22 15.49 18.36
C ASN A 59 -3.93 15.49 17.53
N SER A 60 -2.93 16.29 17.94
CA SER A 60 -1.64 16.41 17.27
C SER A 60 -0.83 15.11 17.23
N GLY A 61 -0.98 14.24 18.22
CA GLY A 61 -0.38 12.90 18.24
C GLY A 61 -0.93 12.00 17.13
N ASN A 62 -2.24 12.05 16.88
CA ASN A 62 -2.85 11.30 15.77
C ASN A 62 -2.40 11.82 14.41
N LEU A 63 -2.24 13.14 14.27
CA LEU A 63 -1.69 13.75 13.07
C LEU A 63 -0.24 13.29 12.84
N MET A 64 0.60 13.34 13.87
CA MET A 64 1.98 12.84 13.80
C MET A 64 2.05 11.36 13.42
N MET A 65 1.14 10.53 13.96
CA MET A 65 1.04 9.11 13.61
C MET A 65 0.72 8.89 12.12
N ILE A 66 -0.22 9.65 11.54
CA ILE A 66 -0.53 9.57 10.10
C ILE A 66 0.69 9.94 9.26
N ASN A 67 1.38 11.02 9.62
CA ASN A 67 2.57 11.47 8.88
C ASN A 67 3.72 10.46 8.97
N LEU A 68 3.96 9.89 10.16
CA LEU A 68 4.94 8.83 10.37
C LEU A 68 4.59 7.56 9.59
N PHE A 69 3.30 7.20 9.54
CA PHE A 69 2.84 6.06 8.74
C PHE A 69 3.08 6.32 7.25
N GLY A 70 2.77 7.53 6.76
CA GLY A 70 3.10 7.96 5.40
C GLY A 70 4.58 7.82 5.09
N PHE A 71 5.45 8.31 5.99
CA PHE A 71 6.90 8.22 5.84
C PHE A 71 7.38 6.75 5.83
N PHE A 72 6.86 5.93 6.72
CA PHE A 72 7.20 4.50 6.77
C PHE A 72 6.87 3.78 5.47
N ILE A 73 5.72 4.06 4.86
CA ILE A 73 5.32 3.45 3.59
C ILE A 73 6.20 3.94 2.43
N ILE A 74 6.67 5.18 2.45
CA ILE A 74 7.67 5.68 1.48
C ILE A 74 8.97 4.87 1.61
N VAL A 75 9.45 4.64 2.83
CA VAL A 75 10.65 3.82 3.06
C VAL A 75 10.45 2.39 2.55
N LEU A 76 9.28 1.78 2.80
CA LEU A 76 8.93 0.48 2.23
C LEU A 76 8.92 0.51 0.69
N GLY A 77 8.44 1.60 0.08
CA GLY A 77 8.51 1.80 -1.36
C GLY A 77 9.93 1.81 -1.92
N ILE A 78 10.85 2.49 -1.23
CA ILE A 78 12.28 2.49 -1.59
C ILE A 78 12.87 1.08 -1.46
N LEU A 79 12.56 0.37 -0.38
CA LEU A 79 13.03 -1.00 -0.17
C LEU A 79 12.48 -1.97 -1.22
N LEU A 80 11.23 -1.80 -1.68
CA LEU A 80 10.67 -2.56 -2.79
C LEU A 80 11.45 -2.31 -4.09
N ILE A 81 11.78 -1.06 -4.40
CA ILE A 81 12.61 -0.73 -5.57
C ILE A 81 13.97 -1.42 -5.47
N ILE A 82 14.62 -1.36 -4.30
CA ILE A 82 15.91 -2.01 -4.04
C ILE A 82 15.80 -3.54 -4.13
N ALA A 83 14.71 -4.13 -3.65
CA ALA A 83 14.43 -5.56 -3.76
C ALA A 83 14.19 -5.98 -5.21
N SER A 84 13.58 -5.13 -6.04
CA SER A 84 13.29 -5.42 -7.44
C SER A 84 14.55 -5.67 -8.27
N PHE A 85 15.67 -5.00 -7.95
CA PHE A 85 16.93 -5.19 -8.67
C PHE A 85 17.52 -6.59 -8.45
N ASP A 86 17.36 -7.13 -7.23
CA ASP A 86 17.86 -8.44 -6.83
C ASP A 86 16.78 -9.32 -6.17
N ILE A 87 15.68 -9.51 -6.91
CA ILE A 87 14.49 -10.18 -6.38
C ILE A 87 14.74 -11.63 -5.98
N GLN A 88 15.74 -12.29 -6.56
CA GLN A 88 16.04 -13.70 -6.30
C GLN A 88 16.57 -13.90 -4.87
N ASN A 89 17.37 -12.94 -4.39
CA ASN A 89 17.92 -12.96 -3.02
C ASN A 89 17.08 -12.16 -2.02
N ARG A 90 16.18 -11.29 -2.51
CA ARG A 90 15.38 -10.37 -1.66
C ARG A 90 13.88 -10.65 -1.72
N SER A 91 13.47 -11.82 -2.19
CA SER A 91 12.06 -12.18 -2.30
C SER A 91 11.35 -12.29 -0.95
N TRP A 92 12.10 -12.61 0.12
CA TRP A 92 11.57 -12.66 1.49
C TRP A 92 10.95 -11.32 1.89
N TYR A 93 11.57 -10.20 1.50
CA TYR A 93 11.06 -8.87 1.80
C TYR A 93 9.72 -8.63 1.08
N VAL A 94 9.64 -8.99 -0.20
CA VAL A 94 8.42 -8.86 -1.00
C VAL A 94 7.31 -9.78 -0.50
N PHE A 95 7.66 -10.97 0.00
CA PHE A 95 6.72 -11.87 0.67
C PHE A 95 6.09 -11.20 1.90
N TRP A 96 6.92 -10.68 2.81
CA TRP A 96 6.41 -10.02 4.02
C TRP A 96 5.64 -8.73 3.73
N GLU A 97 6.03 -7.97 2.70
CA GLU A 97 5.25 -6.82 2.22
C GLU A 97 3.85 -7.26 1.75
N GLY A 98 3.76 -8.38 1.02
CA GLY A 98 2.49 -8.99 0.66
C GLY A 98 1.64 -9.37 1.89
N VAL A 99 2.26 -9.98 2.90
CA VAL A 99 1.58 -10.35 4.16
C VAL A 99 1.07 -9.10 4.90
N ILE A 100 1.88 -8.05 4.99
CA ILE A 100 1.49 -6.78 5.63
C ILE A 100 0.30 -6.16 4.90
N ARG A 101 0.27 -6.18 3.56
CA ARG A 101 -0.88 -5.68 2.78
C ARG A 101 -2.16 -6.45 3.05
N VAL A 102 -2.08 -7.77 3.22
CA VAL A 102 -3.25 -8.58 3.63
C VAL A 102 -3.75 -8.14 5.01
N PHE A 103 -2.86 -7.98 5.99
CA PHE A 103 -3.25 -7.50 7.32
C PHE A 103 -3.81 -6.07 7.29
N ALA A 104 -3.22 -5.18 6.50
CA ALA A 104 -3.72 -3.82 6.32
C ALA A 104 -5.13 -3.81 5.72
N PHE A 105 -5.39 -4.67 4.73
CA PHE A 105 -6.73 -4.84 4.17
C PHE A 105 -7.73 -5.33 5.23
N LEU A 106 -7.39 -6.35 6.02
CA LEU A 106 -8.25 -6.86 7.09
C LEU A 106 -8.53 -5.78 8.15
N TYR A 107 -7.53 -4.98 8.48
CA TYR A 107 -7.66 -3.85 9.39
C TYR A 107 -8.62 -2.79 8.83
N ILE A 108 -8.43 -2.38 7.56
CA ILE A 108 -9.35 -1.44 6.88
C ILE A 108 -10.77 -2.00 6.86
N LEU A 109 -10.93 -3.28 6.52
CA LEU A 109 -12.23 -3.95 6.45
C LEU A 109 -12.96 -3.90 7.79
N TYR A 110 -12.25 -4.14 8.90
CA TYR A 110 -12.79 -4.03 10.25
C TYR A 110 -13.33 -2.60 10.52
N PHE A 111 -12.58 -1.55 10.18
CA PHE A 111 -13.03 -0.17 10.41
C PHE A 111 -14.19 0.24 9.50
N VAL A 112 -14.17 -0.16 8.23
CA VAL A 112 -15.24 0.17 7.29
C VAL A 112 -16.55 -0.53 7.68
N LEU A 113 -16.51 -1.81 8.06
CA LEU A 113 -17.72 -2.57 8.38
C LEU A 113 -18.25 -2.32 9.80
N LEU A 114 -17.38 -2.10 10.79
CA LEU A 114 -17.77 -2.08 12.20
C LEU A 114 -17.64 -0.70 12.87
N LYS A 115 -16.98 0.27 12.22
CA LYS A 115 -16.70 1.60 12.80
C LYS A 115 -17.13 2.76 11.90
N ASP A 116 -17.94 2.49 10.87
CA ASP A 116 -18.49 3.49 9.93
C ASP A 116 -17.40 4.39 9.29
N ALA A 117 -16.20 3.84 9.09
CA ALA A 117 -15.13 4.55 8.40
C ALA A 117 -15.47 4.78 6.91
N ALA A 118 -14.86 5.79 6.30
CA ALA A 118 -15.05 6.12 4.90
C ALA A 118 -14.89 4.89 4.00
N GLN A 119 -15.95 4.50 3.27
CA GLN A 119 -15.97 3.28 2.47
C GLN A 119 -14.95 3.30 1.32
N ILE A 120 -14.53 4.48 0.87
CA ILE A 120 -13.45 4.61 -0.12
C ILE A 120 -12.11 3.99 0.35
N LEU A 121 -11.87 3.89 1.66
CA LEU A 121 -10.69 3.20 2.19
C LEU A 121 -10.69 1.71 1.82
N PHE A 122 -11.87 1.08 1.72
CA PHE A 122 -11.98 -0.31 1.27
C PHE A 122 -11.51 -0.49 -0.17
N LEU A 123 -11.74 0.49 -1.04
CA LEU A 123 -11.25 0.47 -2.41
C LEU A 123 -9.72 0.52 -2.47
N PHE A 124 -9.10 1.38 -1.67
CA PHE A 124 -7.64 1.40 -1.54
C PHE A 124 -7.08 0.10 -0.97
N GLY A 125 -7.70 -0.44 0.09
CA GLY A 125 -7.30 -1.73 0.65
C GLY A 125 -7.43 -2.88 -0.36
N THR A 126 -8.44 -2.83 -1.24
CA THR A 126 -8.62 -3.84 -2.29
C THR A 126 -7.49 -3.79 -3.31
N ILE A 127 -7.02 -2.59 -3.69
CA ILE A 127 -5.85 -2.44 -4.56
C ILE A 127 -4.62 -3.09 -3.91
N ASP A 128 -4.39 -2.83 -2.62
CA ASP A 128 -3.29 -3.44 -1.87
C ASP A 128 -3.39 -4.96 -1.79
N LEU A 129 -4.60 -5.49 -1.64
CA LEU A 129 -4.85 -6.94 -1.65
C LEU A 129 -4.53 -7.58 -3.00
N VAL A 130 -4.90 -6.93 -4.11
CA VAL A 130 -4.56 -7.39 -5.46
C VAL A 130 -3.04 -7.43 -5.64
N ILE A 131 -2.32 -6.40 -5.20
CA ILE A 131 -0.86 -6.37 -5.24
C ILE A 131 -0.26 -7.52 -4.42
N ALA A 132 -0.77 -7.78 -3.22
CA ALA A 132 -0.33 -8.89 -2.38
C ALA A 132 -0.50 -10.25 -3.09
N PHE A 133 -1.65 -10.47 -3.75
CA PHE A 133 -1.87 -11.70 -4.53
C PHE A 133 -0.93 -11.83 -5.72
N ILE A 134 -0.62 -10.72 -6.41
CA ILE A 134 0.40 -10.72 -7.48
C ILE A 134 1.75 -11.17 -6.90
N TYR A 135 2.14 -10.66 -5.73
CA TYR A 135 3.40 -11.04 -5.08
C TYR A 135 3.44 -12.54 -4.77
N PHE A 136 2.42 -13.05 -4.09
CA PHE A 136 2.35 -14.47 -3.76
C PHE A 136 2.32 -15.35 -5.00
N TYR A 137 1.57 -14.97 -6.03
CA TYR A 137 1.54 -15.70 -7.29
C TYR A 137 2.93 -15.84 -7.91
N TYR A 138 3.70 -14.75 -8.00
CA TYR A 138 5.04 -14.82 -8.58
C TYR A 138 6.04 -15.58 -7.69
N ILE A 139 5.99 -15.36 -6.38
CA ILE A 139 6.88 -16.03 -5.42
C ILE A 139 6.66 -17.54 -5.43
N PHE A 140 5.42 -18.02 -5.47
CA PHE A 140 5.11 -19.45 -5.49
C PHE A 140 5.19 -20.09 -6.88
N SER A 141 5.21 -19.31 -7.96
CA SER A 141 5.26 -19.84 -9.34
C SER A 141 6.65 -19.89 -9.97
N ILE A 142 7.64 -19.18 -9.42
CA ILE A 142 9.01 -19.11 -9.94
C ILE A 142 9.92 -19.96 -9.04
N LYS A 143 10.47 -21.07 -9.57
CA LYS A 143 11.29 -22.03 -8.80
C LYS A 143 12.63 -21.44 -8.34
N GLU A 144 13.13 -20.44 -9.06
CA GLU A 144 14.38 -19.74 -8.78
C GLU A 144 14.25 -18.74 -7.64
N ILE A 145 13.04 -18.49 -7.14
CA ILE A 145 12.79 -17.61 -6.01
C ILE A 145 12.78 -18.46 -4.74
N ARG A 146 13.62 -18.08 -3.77
CA ARG A 146 13.63 -18.68 -2.44
C ARG A 146 13.29 -17.61 -1.42
N ILE A 147 12.32 -17.92 -0.57
CA ILE A 147 12.04 -17.17 0.66
C ILE A 147 13.08 -17.66 1.68
N THR A 148 14.26 -17.07 1.66
CA THR A 148 15.36 -17.32 2.59
C THR A 148 15.88 -16.00 3.13
#